data_AF-A0A2E5VMX7-F1
#
_entry.id   AF-A0A2E5VMX7-F1
#
_cell.length_a   1.000
_cell.length_b   1.000
_cell.length_c   1.000
_cell.angle_alpha   90.00
_cell.angle_beta   90.00
_cell.angle_gamma   90.00
#
_symmetry.space_group_name_H-M   'P 1'
#
loop_
_entity.id
_entity.type
_entity.pdbx_description
1 polymer ?
#
loop_
_entity_poly.entity_id
_entity_poly.type
_entity_poly.pdbx_seq_one_letter_code
_entity_poly.pdbx_strand_id
1 'polypeptide(L)'
;MKFCRRFLSLWIVTFLLPATWPMSAVVALEPGKLATRPPWTTSRVHGSPYPPAPYRVVSAFPQLQFKSPTSLVQLPGEDRMLVAELAGRILSFEKRADVDRSSLVVDL
;
A
#
# COMPACT_ATOMS: atom_id res chain seq x y z
N MET A 1 19.74 -89.00 -8.17
CA MET A 1 19.41 -87.65 -7.67
C MET A 1 19.50 -86.71 -8.88
N LYS A 2 18.50 -86.55 -9.78
CA LYS A 2 17.23 -85.79 -9.63
C LYS A 2 17.51 -84.56 -8.76
N PHE A 3 17.81 -83.37 -9.27
CA PHE A 3 16.99 -82.39 -10.02
C PHE A 3 18.00 -81.26 -10.39
N CYS A 4 17.97 -80.46 -11.45
CA CYS A 4 17.08 -80.24 -12.58
C CYS A 4 17.90 -79.47 -13.61
N ARG A 5 18.26 -80.13 -14.71
CA ARG A 5 19.24 -79.71 -15.71
C ARG A 5 18.69 -78.68 -16.74
N ARG A 6 17.62 -77.94 -16.41
CA ARG A 6 16.80 -77.24 -17.43
C ARG A 6 16.33 -75.82 -17.09
N PHE A 7 16.78 -75.24 -15.99
CA PHE A 7 16.46 -73.84 -15.64
C PHE A 7 17.68 -72.90 -15.55
N LEU A 8 18.89 -73.43 -15.73
CA LEU A 8 20.13 -72.64 -15.66
C LEU A 8 20.53 -71.99 -16.99
N SER A 9 19.92 -72.39 -18.12
CA SER A 9 20.35 -71.91 -19.45
C SER A 9 19.59 -70.70 -19.98
N LEU A 10 18.61 -70.17 -19.25
CA LEU A 10 17.85 -68.96 -19.64
C LEU A 10 18.12 -67.73 -18.77
N TRP A 11 19.04 -67.83 -17.81
CA TRP A 11 19.53 -66.71 -16.99
C TRP A 11 20.95 -66.25 -17.38
N ILE A 12 21.53 -66.80 -18.44
CA ILE A 12 22.88 -66.42 -18.92
C ILE A 12 22.82 -65.51 -20.16
N VAL A 13 21.69 -65.51 -20.90
CA VAL A 13 21.55 -64.71 -22.13
C VAL A 13 20.99 -63.29 -21.86
N THR A 14 20.36 -63.05 -20.71
CA THR A 14 19.82 -61.73 -20.34
C THR A 14 20.78 -60.90 -19.47
N PHE A 15 21.92 -61.46 -19.06
CA PHE A 15 22.89 -60.76 -18.20
C PHE A 15 24.16 -60.27 -18.94
N LEU A 16 24.17 -60.31 -20.28
CA LEU A 16 25.30 -59.86 -21.11
C LEU A 16 25.04 -58.56 -21.90
N LEU A 17 23.86 -57.94 -21.78
CA LEU A 17 23.58 -56.56 -22.17
C LEU A 17 22.66 -55.94 -21.11
N PRO A 18 23.19 -55.09 -20.20
CA PRO A 18 23.31 -53.68 -20.57
C PRO A 18 24.58 -53.06 -19.96
N ALA A 19 25.70 -53.10 -20.67
CA ALA A 19 26.95 -52.47 -20.23
C ALA A 19 27.33 -51.23 -21.05
N THR A 20 26.37 -50.58 -21.72
CA THR A 20 26.64 -49.36 -22.49
C THR A 20 25.49 -48.36 -22.46
N TRP A 21 24.76 -48.24 -21.34
CA TRP A 21 24.12 -46.95 -21.11
C TRP A 21 25.21 -46.02 -20.57
N PRO A 22 25.60 -44.96 -21.31
CA PRO A 22 26.47 -43.96 -20.73
C PRO A 22 25.71 -43.37 -19.54
N MET A 23 26.27 -43.56 -18.34
CA MET A 23 25.87 -42.80 -17.19
C MET A 23 26.17 -41.34 -17.53
N SER A 24 25.14 -40.60 -17.97
CA SER A 24 25.28 -39.19 -18.29
C SER A 24 25.91 -38.48 -17.11
N ALA A 25 27.04 -37.82 -17.34
CA ALA A 25 27.64 -36.96 -16.34
C ALA A 25 26.64 -35.84 -16.01
N VAL A 26 26.15 -35.82 -14.78
CA VAL A 26 25.37 -34.69 -14.26
C VAL A 26 26.37 -33.56 -14.03
N VAL A 27 26.40 -32.58 -14.93
CA VAL A 27 27.15 -31.34 -14.71
C VAL A 27 26.47 -30.59 -13.57
N ALA A 28 27.12 -30.56 -12.41
CA ALA A 28 26.70 -29.71 -11.31
C ALA A 28 26.89 -28.24 -11.74
N LEU A 29 25.79 -27.48 -11.78
CA LEU A 29 25.87 -26.03 -11.89
C LEU A 29 26.38 -25.51 -10.55
N GLU A 30 27.65 -25.13 -10.47
CA GLU A 30 28.26 -24.49 -9.30
C GLU A 30 27.41 -23.27 -8.87
N PRO A 31 26.64 -23.36 -7.77
CA PRO A 31 25.83 -22.25 -7.33
C PRO A 31 26.77 -21.24 -6.66
N GLY A 32 27.26 -20.24 -7.40
CA GLY A 32 28.09 -19.23 -6.76
C GLY A 32 28.95 -18.32 -7.63
N LYS A 33 28.91 -18.41 -8.95
CA LYS A 33 29.64 -17.44 -9.81
C LYS A 33 28.71 -16.38 -10.39
N LEU A 34 27.99 -15.67 -9.52
CA LEU A 34 27.38 -14.39 -9.88
C LEU A 34 28.43 -13.29 -9.66
N ALA A 35 28.70 -12.49 -10.68
CA ALA A 35 29.58 -11.34 -10.56
C ALA A 35 29.06 -10.44 -9.41
N THR A 36 29.91 -10.19 -8.41
CA THR A 36 29.55 -9.29 -7.31
C THR A 36 29.33 -7.91 -7.88
N ARG A 37 28.10 -7.40 -7.75
CA ARG A 37 27.77 -6.04 -8.19
C ARG A 37 28.58 -5.05 -7.33
N PRO A 38 29.29 -4.10 -7.94
CA PRO A 38 29.92 -3.03 -7.17
C PRO A 38 28.84 -2.26 -6.40
N PRO A 39 29.09 -1.94 -5.11
CA PRO A 39 28.10 -1.27 -4.28
C PRO A 39 27.81 0.12 -4.85
N TRP A 40 26.53 0.48 -4.88
CA TRP A 40 26.09 1.82 -5.29
C TRP A 40 26.28 2.81 -4.14
N THR A 41 27.51 3.26 -3.94
CA THR A 41 27.87 4.16 -2.83
C THR A 41 27.70 5.64 -3.17
N THR A 42 27.54 5.98 -4.45
CA THR A 42 27.49 7.37 -4.92
C THR A 42 26.06 7.76 -5.32
N SER A 43 25.17 7.91 -4.35
CA SER A 43 23.88 8.59 -4.61
C SER A 43 24.14 10.09 -4.77
N ARG A 44 23.80 10.63 -5.95
CA ARG A 44 23.77 12.09 -6.22
C ARG A 44 22.37 12.67 -6.12
N VAL A 45 21.40 11.91 -5.60
CA VAL A 45 20.02 12.37 -5.45
C VAL A 45 19.97 13.33 -4.28
N HIS A 46 20.23 14.60 -4.58
CA HIS A 46 19.85 15.70 -3.72
C HIS A 46 18.33 15.87 -3.89
N GLY A 47 17.55 15.75 -2.82
CA GLY A 47 16.10 15.94 -2.90
C GLY A 47 15.77 17.25 -3.61
N SER A 48 14.77 17.22 -4.50
CA SER A 48 14.30 18.45 -5.14
C SER A 48 13.77 19.38 -4.05
N PRO A 49 14.26 20.63 -3.94
CA PRO A 49 13.73 21.58 -2.97
C PRO A 49 12.25 21.81 -3.30
N TYR A 50 11.37 21.38 -2.40
CA TYR A 50 9.94 21.59 -2.58
C TYR A 50 9.64 23.06 -2.27
N PRO A 51 9.10 23.85 -3.23
CA PRO A 51 8.71 25.22 -2.95
C PRO A 51 7.63 25.25 -1.85
N PRO A 52 7.55 26.32 -1.05
CA PRO A 52 6.50 26.44 -0.05
C PRO A 52 5.12 26.38 -0.72
N ALA A 53 4.14 25.80 -0.02
CA ALA A 53 2.78 25.71 -0.53
C ALA A 53 2.22 27.11 -0.85
N PRO A 54 1.50 27.28 -1.97
CA PRO A 54 0.99 28.59 -2.40
C PRO A 54 -0.12 29.14 -1.49
N TYR A 55 -0.73 28.30 -0.65
CA TYR A 55 -1.83 28.68 0.23
C TYR A 55 -1.60 28.18 1.65
N ARG A 56 -2.11 28.95 2.62
CA ARG A 56 -2.15 28.61 4.04
C ARG A 56 -3.59 28.60 4.53
N VAL A 57 -3.95 27.56 5.28
CA VAL A 57 -5.21 27.51 6.00
C VAL A 57 -5.16 28.47 7.17
N VAL A 58 -6.14 29.37 7.26
CA VAL A 58 -6.35 30.28 8.39
C VAL A 58 -7.78 30.12 8.90
N SER A 59 -8.00 30.36 10.19
CA SER A 59 -9.35 30.37 10.73
C SER A 59 -10.13 31.56 10.18
N ALA A 60 -11.26 31.30 9.53
CA ALA A 60 -12.13 32.35 9.01
C ALA A 60 -12.91 33.10 10.11
N PHE A 61 -13.26 32.38 11.19
CA PHE A 61 -14.02 32.89 12.34
C PHE A 61 -13.34 32.43 13.64
N PRO A 62 -12.20 33.05 14.02
CA PRO A 62 -11.35 32.56 15.11
C PRO A 62 -12.02 32.53 16.49
N GLN A 63 -13.06 33.35 16.72
CA GLN A 63 -13.74 33.43 18.01
C GLN A 63 -14.94 32.46 18.11
N LEU A 64 -15.41 31.89 16.99
CA LEU A 64 -16.55 30.98 16.97
C LEU A 64 -16.11 29.52 17.05
N GLN A 65 -16.82 28.75 17.88
CA GLN A 65 -16.62 27.32 18.03
C GLN A 65 -17.94 26.59 17.84
N PHE A 66 -17.92 25.51 17.06
CA PHE A 66 -19.08 24.69 16.74
C PHE A 66 -18.81 23.24 17.11
N LYS A 67 -19.86 22.52 17.51
CA LYS A 67 -19.79 21.12 17.90
C LYS A 67 -20.24 20.23 16.74
N SER A 68 -19.29 19.54 16.12
CA SER A 68 -19.55 18.63 14.99
C SER A 68 -20.37 19.30 13.86
N PRO A 69 -19.88 20.41 13.27
CA PRO A 69 -20.57 21.08 12.18
C PRO A 69 -20.64 20.17 10.95
N THR A 70 -21.81 20.09 10.32
CA THR A 70 -22.06 19.25 9.14
C THR A 70 -22.19 20.08 7.87
N SER A 71 -22.74 21.29 7.97
CA SER A 71 -22.87 22.22 6.84
C SER A 71 -22.72 23.67 7.28
N LEU A 72 -22.25 24.49 6.35
CA LEU A 72 -22.14 25.94 6.46
C LEU A 72 -22.74 26.56 5.19
N VAL A 73 -23.73 27.43 5.34
CA VAL A 73 -24.46 28.03 4.21
C VAL A 73 -24.59 29.54 4.45
N GLN A 74 -24.44 30.34 3.39
CA GLN A 74 -24.76 31.77 3.45
C GLN A 74 -26.25 31.99 3.18
N LEU A 75 -26.91 32.80 4.00
CA LEU A 75 -28.30 33.20 3.74
C LEU A 75 -28.37 34.13 2.52
N PRO A 76 -29.14 33.79 1.47
CA PRO A 76 -29.31 34.68 0.33
C PRO A 76 -29.99 35.99 0.76
N GLY A 77 -29.43 37.13 0.36
CA GLY A 77 -30.00 38.45 0.66
C GLY A 77 -29.67 39.01 2.04
N GLU A 78 -29.01 38.24 2.92
CA GLU A 78 -28.51 38.72 4.20
C GLU A 78 -27.00 38.49 4.34
N ASP A 79 -26.34 39.29 5.19
CA ASP A 79 -24.93 39.09 5.52
C ASP A 79 -24.74 38.12 6.69
N ARG A 80 -25.46 36.99 6.61
CA ARG A 80 -25.51 35.97 7.66
C ARG A 80 -25.12 34.60 7.13
N MET A 81 -24.49 33.84 8.02
CA MET A 81 -24.14 32.44 7.82
C MET A 81 -25.02 31.57 8.71
N LEU A 82 -25.28 30.35 8.26
CA LEU A 82 -25.90 29.26 9.03
C LEU A 82 -24.93 28.10 9.15
N VAL A 83 -24.86 27.51 10.34
CA VAL A 83 -24.16 26.26 10.60
C VAL A 83 -25.16 25.24 11.13
N ALA A 84 -25.22 24.08 10.49
CA ALA A 84 -25.91 22.92 11.03
C ALA A 84 -24.92 22.08 11.83
N GLU A 85 -25.31 21.68 13.03
CA GLU A 85 -24.58 20.74 13.87
C GLU A 85 -25.23 19.35 13.82
N LEU A 86 -24.42 18.31 13.96
CA LEU A 86 -24.90 16.91 13.95
C LEU A 86 -25.99 16.64 14.99
N ALA A 87 -25.99 17.38 16.10
CA ALA A 87 -26.95 17.25 17.19
C ALA A 87 -28.34 17.84 16.88
N GLY A 88 -28.61 18.28 15.64
CA GLY A 88 -29.91 18.85 15.26
C GLY A 88 -30.04 20.36 15.49
N ARG A 89 -28.97 21.03 15.90
CA ARG A 89 -28.95 22.49 16.13
C ARG A 89 -28.55 23.24 14.87
N ILE A 90 -29.28 24.30 14.56
CA ILE A 90 -28.93 25.26 13.51
C ILE A 90 -28.61 26.60 14.16
N LEU A 91 -27.37 27.06 13.99
CA LEU A 91 -26.86 28.32 14.52
C LEU A 91 -26.69 29.32 13.38
N SER A 92 -26.88 30.61 13.66
CA SER A 92 -26.65 31.70 12.72
C SER A 92 -25.70 32.75 13.29
N PHE A 93 -24.86 33.35 12.45
CA PHE A 93 -23.96 34.44 12.85
C PHE A 93 -23.72 35.39 11.68
N GLU A 94 -23.22 36.59 11.95
CA GLU A 94 -22.85 37.58 10.93
C GLU A 94 -21.64 37.11 10.12
N LYS A 95 -21.61 37.37 8.82
CA LYS A 95 -20.49 36.99 7.93
C LYS A 95 -19.31 37.95 8.07
N ARG A 96 -18.79 38.09 9.29
CA ARG A 96 -17.64 38.94 9.63
C ARG A 96 -16.60 38.14 10.40
N ALA A 97 -15.32 38.39 10.14
CA ALA A 97 -14.23 37.63 10.76
C ALA A 97 -14.07 37.88 12.28
N ASP A 98 -14.56 39.03 12.78
CA ASP A 98 -14.45 39.47 14.17
C ASP A 98 -15.65 39.08 15.06
N VAL A 99 -16.63 38.36 14.50
CA VAL A 99 -17.81 37.91 15.23
C VAL A 99 -17.45 36.90 16.33
N ASP A 100 -17.99 37.10 17.53
CA ASP A 100 -17.73 36.29 18.73
C ASP A 100 -18.96 35.51 19.21
N ARG A 101 -20.12 35.73 18.59
CA ARG A 101 -21.39 35.12 18.99
C ARG A 101 -22.17 34.55 17.82
N SER A 102 -22.86 33.44 18.10
CA SER A 102 -23.87 32.86 17.22
C SER A 102 -25.22 32.80 17.95
N SER A 103 -26.30 32.91 17.19
CA SER A 103 -27.68 32.81 17.65
C SER A 103 -28.29 31.48 17.23
N LEU A 104 -28.96 30.79 18.13
CA LEU A 104 -29.73 29.58 17.82
C LEU A 104 -30.96 29.94 16.97
N VAL A 105 -31.14 29.23 15.86
CA VAL A 105 -32.29 29.37 14.96
C VAL A 105 -33.27 28.23 15.15
N VAL A 106 -32.77 26.99 15.20
CA VAL A 106 -33.57 25.77 15.36
C VAL A 106 -32.85 24.79 16.28
N ASP A 107 -33.62 24.08 17.09
CA ASP A 107 -33.21 22.92 17.89
C ASP A 107 -34.28 21.82 17.72
N LEU A 108 -33.88 20.63 17.31
CA LEU A 108 -34.76 19.53 16.88
C LEU A 108 -34.84 18.39 17.89
#